data_AF-A0A957U1T1-F1
#
_entry.id   AF-A0A957U1T1-F1
#
_cell.length_a   1.000
_cell.length_b   1.000
_cell.length_c   1.000
_cell.angle_alpha   90.00
_cell.angle_beta   90.00
_cell.angle_gamma   90.00
#
_symmetry.space_group_name_H-M   'P 1'
#
loop_
_entity.id
_entity.type
_entity.pdbx_description
1 polymer ?
#
loop_
_entity_poly.entity_id
_entity_poly.type
_entity_poly.pdbx_seq_one_letter_code
_entity_poly.pdbx_strand_id
1 'polypeptide(L)'
;VSTPLDAAIFSTMGTAITLLAIMNLMLAIVLMRQRMDNRVFAWGLRLGVLTSFMGMMVAFLMTAGPTPSQLAALEAGAPPTVVGGHSVGVADGGPGLPLVGWSMIGGDLRVPHFVGLHGMQMLALLGWALSRPAARRRWRETQRLALVWSGGLTYMAWMLLLTWQALRGQSIVTPDGQTWFAYGLLLASAGAATLVTLVGFRPTPSLATTHGD
;
A
#
# COMPACT_ATOMS: atom_id res chain seq x y z
N VAL A 1 -13.88 6.49 25.14
CA VAL A 1 -13.51 5.27 25.92
C VAL A 1 -14.44 5.25 27.12
N SER A 2 -15.42 4.36 27.11
CA SER A 2 -16.63 4.53 27.96
C SER A 2 -16.44 4.00 29.38
N THR A 3 -15.50 3.06 29.56
CA THR A 3 -15.12 2.49 30.87
C THR A 3 -13.60 2.56 31.09
N PRO A 4 -13.11 2.44 32.35
CA PRO A 4 -11.68 2.31 32.63
C PRO A 4 -11.03 1.12 31.90
N LEU A 5 -11.78 0.03 31.69
CA LEU A 5 -11.34 -1.12 30.91
C LEU A 5 -11.14 -0.75 29.43
N ASP A 6 -12.09 -0.06 28.81
CA ASP A 6 -11.98 0.38 27.41
C ASP A 6 -10.78 1.32 27.22
N ALA A 7 -10.54 2.20 28.20
CA ALA A 7 -9.38 3.10 28.18
C ALA A 7 -8.06 2.33 28.27
N ALA A 8 -7.99 1.31 29.15
CA ALA A 8 -6.82 0.44 29.27
C ALA A 8 -6.57 -0.33 27.97
N ILE A 9 -7.59 -0.97 27.40
CA ILE A 9 -7.50 -1.70 26.13
C ILE A 9 -7.03 -0.78 25.00
N PHE A 10 -7.67 0.39 24.85
CA PHE A 10 -7.33 1.36 23.81
C PHE A 10 -5.87 1.82 23.93
N SER A 11 -5.41 2.13 25.15
CA SER A 11 -4.02 2.55 25.41
C SER A 11 -3.01 1.44 25.12
N THR A 12 -3.29 0.21 25.57
CA THR A 12 -2.44 -0.95 25.31
C THR A 12 -2.35 -1.25 23.82
N MET A 13 -3.47 -1.23 23.10
CA MET A 13 -3.51 -1.44 21.65
C MET A 13 -2.72 -0.35 20.90
N GLY A 14 -2.93 0.93 21.23
CA GLY A 14 -2.18 2.03 20.62
C GLY A 14 -0.68 1.92 20.84
N THR A 15 -0.25 1.54 22.05
CA THR A 15 1.15 1.27 22.38
C THR A 15 1.71 0.11 21.55
N ALA A 16 1.01 -1.04 21.52
CA ALA A 16 1.43 -2.22 20.77
C ALA A 16 1.54 -1.96 19.27
N ILE A 17 0.58 -1.25 18.67
CA ILE A 17 0.59 -0.90 17.24
C ILE A 17 1.74 0.07 16.93
N THR A 18 2.01 1.04 17.80
CA THR A 18 3.15 1.96 17.63
C THR A 18 4.47 1.22 17.67
N LEU A 19 4.64 0.31 18.63
CA LEU A 19 5.83 -0.55 18.72
C LEU A 19 5.98 -1.42 17.46
N LEU A 20 4.90 -2.03 16.97
CA LEU A 20 4.90 -2.81 15.75
C LEU A 20 5.33 -1.97 14.53
N ALA A 21 4.85 -0.73 14.41
CA ALA A 21 5.24 0.19 13.34
C ALA A 21 6.74 0.52 13.41
N ILE A 22 7.28 0.77 14.61
CA ILE A 22 8.72 1.01 14.83
C ILE A 22 9.53 -0.24 14.44
N MET A 23 9.11 -1.42 14.89
CA MET A 23 9.79 -2.68 14.55
C MET A 23 9.78 -2.94 13.04
N ASN A 24 8.67 -2.64 12.34
CA ASN A 24 8.60 -2.76 10.89
C ASN A 24 9.53 -1.75 10.19
N LEU A 25 9.62 -0.52 10.67
CA LEU A 25 10.57 0.47 10.14
C LEU A 25 12.02 0.00 10.34
N MET A 26 12.34 -0.52 11.53
CA MET A 26 13.66 -1.11 11.81
C MET A 26 13.95 -2.28 10.87
N LEU A 27 12.98 -3.17 10.64
CA LEU A 27 13.09 -4.25 9.67
C LEU A 27 13.37 -3.71 8.26
N ALA A 28 12.67 -2.67 7.82
CA ALA A 28 12.93 -2.03 6.54
C ALA A 28 14.38 -1.54 6.44
N ILE A 29 14.87 -0.83 7.46
CA ILE A 29 16.24 -0.30 7.53
C ILE A 29 17.27 -1.43 7.48
N VAL A 30 17.07 -2.50 8.25
CA VAL A 30 17.95 -3.67 8.28
C VAL A 30 17.99 -4.33 6.90
N LEU A 31 16.84 -4.56 6.28
CA LEU A 31 16.74 -5.21 4.97
C LEU A 31 17.36 -4.39 3.84
N MET A 32 17.36 -3.05 3.94
CA MET A 32 18.06 -2.20 2.97
C MET A 32 19.58 -2.43 2.99
N ARG A 33 20.14 -2.77 4.16
CA ARG A 33 21.58 -3.01 4.34
C ARG A 33 21.96 -4.47 4.17
N GLN A 34 21.05 -5.40 4.43
CA GLN A 34 21.29 -6.83 4.32
C GLN A 34 21.55 -7.24 2.87
N ARG A 35 22.67 -7.91 2.61
CA ARG A 35 22.96 -8.54 1.32
C ARG A 35 22.23 -9.88 1.24
N MET A 36 21.55 -10.11 0.13
CA MET A 36 20.84 -11.35 -0.18
C MET A 36 21.25 -11.82 -1.56
N ASP A 37 21.52 -13.11 -1.72
CA ASP A 37 22.03 -13.68 -2.98
C ASP A 37 21.11 -13.42 -4.16
N ASN A 38 19.80 -13.43 -3.90
CA ASN A 38 18.79 -13.14 -4.89
C ASN A 38 18.31 -11.68 -4.81
N ARG A 39 18.89 -10.84 -5.66
CA ARG A 39 18.59 -9.40 -5.75
C ARG A 39 17.13 -9.12 -6.14
N VAL A 40 16.51 -9.94 -6.99
CA VAL A 40 15.12 -9.76 -7.45
C VAL A 40 14.16 -9.96 -6.28
N PHE A 41 14.35 -11.04 -5.53
CA PHE A 41 13.57 -11.29 -4.32
C PHE A 41 13.82 -10.22 -3.24
N ALA A 42 15.08 -9.85 -3.03
CA ALA A 42 15.47 -8.85 -2.04
C ALA A 42 14.75 -7.51 -2.24
N TRP A 43 14.69 -7.02 -3.48
CA TRP A 43 13.96 -5.78 -3.77
C TRP A 43 12.45 -5.92 -3.60
N GLY A 44 11.86 -7.07 -3.95
CA GLY A 44 10.44 -7.33 -3.69
C GLY A 44 10.10 -7.25 -2.20
N LEU A 45 10.94 -7.87 -1.36
CA LEU A 45 10.79 -7.82 0.09
C LEU A 45 10.99 -6.40 0.65
N ARG A 46 12.03 -5.69 0.21
CA ARG A 46 12.34 -4.31 0.64
C ARG A 46 11.21 -3.33 0.32
N LEU A 47 10.73 -3.34 -0.92
CA LEU A 47 9.60 -2.49 -1.34
C LEU A 47 8.31 -2.89 -0.62
N GLY A 48 8.12 -4.18 -0.39
CA GLY A 48 7.01 -4.72 0.39
C GLY A 48 6.96 -4.18 1.82
N VAL A 49 8.06 -4.30 2.56
CA VAL A 49 8.15 -3.84 3.96
C VAL A 49 8.00 -2.32 4.06
N LEU A 50 8.58 -1.56 3.11
CA LEU A 50 8.37 -0.11 3.03
C LEU A 50 6.91 0.24 2.76
N THR A 51 6.23 -0.49 1.88
CA THR A 51 4.81 -0.24 1.58
C THR A 51 3.92 -0.59 2.77
N SER A 52 4.20 -1.69 3.46
CA SER A 52 3.52 -2.03 4.72
C SER A 52 3.73 -0.96 5.79
N PHE A 53 4.93 -0.38 5.89
CA PHE A 53 5.16 0.76 6.80
C PHE A 53 4.28 1.95 6.44
N MET A 54 4.21 2.33 5.16
CA MET A 54 3.35 3.43 4.72
C MET A 54 1.87 3.13 4.97
N GLY A 55 1.43 1.88 4.77
CA GLY A 55 0.10 1.41 5.14
C GLY A 55 -0.19 1.57 6.64
N MET A 56 0.78 1.23 7.51
CA MET A 56 0.66 1.47 8.94
C MET A 56 0.56 2.96 9.27
N MET A 57 1.23 3.84 8.53
CA MET A 57 1.14 5.30 8.75
C MET A 57 -0.28 5.83 8.50
N VAL A 58 -1.07 5.19 7.64
CA VAL A 58 -2.49 5.54 7.44
C VAL A 58 -3.30 5.37 8.73
N ALA A 59 -2.95 4.43 9.62
CA ALA A 59 -3.65 4.24 10.89
C ALA A 59 -3.59 5.49 11.78
N PHE A 60 -2.50 6.27 11.70
CA PHE A 60 -2.40 7.52 12.46
C PHE A 60 -3.43 8.55 12.01
N LEU A 61 -3.85 8.53 10.74
CA LEU A 61 -4.92 9.40 10.24
C LEU A 61 -6.28 9.02 10.83
N MET A 62 -6.47 7.73 11.17
CA MET A 62 -7.69 7.25 11.81
C MET A 62 -7.76 7.63 13.30
N THR A 63 -6.61 7.87 13.93
CA THR A 63 -6.49 8.17 15.36
C THR A 63 -6.04 9.61 15.64
N ALA A 64 -5.96 10.48 14.62
CA ALA A 64 -5.35 11.82 14.72
C ALA A 64 -6.15 12.84 15.57
N GLY A 65 -7.36 12.49 16.01
CA GLY A 65 -8.19 13.35 16.86
C GLY A 65 -9.68 13.11 16.68
N PRO A 66 -10.53 13.86 17.40
CA PRO A 66 -11.98 13.75 17.26
C PRO A 66 -12.42 14.09 15.84
N THR A 67 -13.31 13.28 15.27
CA THR A 67 -14.00 13.65 14.02
C THR A 67 -14.88 14.90 14.23
N PRO A 68 -15.24 15.66 13.18
CA PRO A 68 -16.12 16.83 13.33
C PRO A 68 -17.42 16.52 14.07
N SER A 69 -18.02 15.35 13.83
CA SER A 69 -19.20 14.87 14.54
C SER A 69 -18.94 14.56 16.02
N GLN A 70 -17.77 14.03 16.35
CA GLN A 70 -17.37 13.78 17.75
C GLN A 70 -17.10 15.09 18.47
N LEU A 71 -16.47 16.07 17.82
CA LEU A 71 -16.24 17.39 18.40
C LEU A 71 -17.56 18.12 18.70
N ALA A 72 -18.50 18.12 17.74
CA ALA A 72 -19.83 18.69 17.96
C ALA A 72 -20.61 17.98 19.09
N ALA A 73 -20.47 16.66 19.22
CA ALA A 73 -21.06 15.91 20.31
C ALA A 73 -20.43 16.26 21.67
N LEU A 74 -19.11 16.43 21.73
CA LEU A 74 -18.38 16.86 22.93
C LEU A 74 -18.80 18.28 23.35
N GLU A 75 -18.93 19.21 22.39
CA GLU A 75 -19.43 20.58 22.63
C GLU A 75 -20.88 20.57 23.14
N ALA A 76 -21.70 19.62 22.69
CA ALA A 76 -23.06 19.39 23.18
C ALA A 76 -23.14 18.66 24.54
N GLY A 77 -22.00 18.41 25.20
CA GLY A 77 -21.93 17.77 26.52
C GLY A 77 -22.05 16.25 26.51
N ALA A 78 -21.93 15.60 25.34
CA ALA A 78 -21.89 14.15 25.26
C ALA A 78 -20.60 13.59 25.89
N PRO A 79 -20.66 12.43 26.56
CA PRO A 79 -19.47 11.82 27.14
C PRO A 79 -18.45 11.45 26.03
N PRO A 80 -17.13 11.60 26.27
CA PRO A 80 -16.10 11.27 25.29
C PRO A 80 -16.09 9.77 24.96
N THR A 81 -16.57 9.42 23.77
CA THR A 81 -16.50 8.05 23.21
C THR A 81 -15.12 7.77 22.60
N VAL A 82 -14.97 6.73 21.77
CA VAL A 82 -13.71 6.48 21.04
C VAL A 82 -13.35 7.72 20.22
N VAL A 83 -12.08 8.14 20.27
CA VAL A 83 -11.56 9.32 19.55
C VAL A 83 -10.94 8.85 18.24
N GLY A 84 -11.33 9.48 17.14
CA GLY A 84 -10.93 9.09 15.80
C GLY A 84 -12.05 8.37 15.06
N GLY A 85 -11.76 8.01 13.82
CA GLY A 85 -12.70 7.36 12.92
C GLY A 85 -12.04 6.91 11.63
N HIS A 86 -12.73 6.02 10.93
CA HIS A 86 -12.22 5.42 9.69
C HIS A 86 -12.84 6.04 8.45
N SER A 87 -14.06 6.56 8.57
CA SER A 87 -14.80 7.20 7.49
C SER A 87 -14.46 8.67 7.38
N VAL A 88 -14.47 9.18 6.16
CA VAL A 88 -14.20 10.59 5.83
C VAL A 88 -15.38 11.17 5.07
N GLY A 89 -15.84 12.35 5.49
CA GLY A 89 -17.00 13.03 4.91
C GLY A 89 -18.36 12.48 5.36
N VAL A 90 -18.38 11.38 6.13
CA VAL A 90 -19.59 10.76 6.69
C VAL A 90 -19.30 10.23 8.10
N ALA A 91 -20.35 9.98 8.88
CA ALA A 91 -20.22 9.33 10.18
C ALA A 91 -19.81 7.86 10.05
N ASP A 92 -19.00 7.37 11.00
CA ASP A 92 -18.68 5.95 11.12
C ASP A 92 -19.93 5.13 11.45
N GLY A 93 -19.97 3.87 10.96
CA GLY A 93 -21.08 2.94 11.20
C GLY A 93 -22.25 3.04 10.21
N GLY A 94 -22.12 3.85 9.16
CA GLY A 94 -23.07 3.88 8.04
C GLY A 94 -23.04 2.63 7.13
N PRO A 95 -23.81 2.62 6.02
CA PRO A 95 -23.82 1.52 5.07
C PRO A 95 -22.43 1.17 4.56
N GLY A 96 -22.04 -0.09 4.71
CA GLY A 96 -20.73 -0.61 4.30
C GLY A 96 -20.81 -1.85 3.43
N LEU A 97 -19.73 -2.13 2.70
CA LEU A 97 -19.56 -3.35 1.92
C LEU A 97 -19.70 -4.60 2.81
N PRO A 98 -20.27 -5.71 2.31
CA PRO A 98 -20.33 -6.95 3.05
C PRO A 98 -18.91 -7.44 3.41
N LEU A 99 -18.79 -8.10 4.57
CA LEU A 99 -17.55 -8.68 5.14
C LEU A 99 -16.51 -7.66 5.63
N VAL A 100 -16.15 -6.66 4.82
CA VAL A 100 -15.08 -5.69 5.15
C VAL A 100 -15.61 -4.42 5.79
N GLY A 101 -16.90 -4.13 5.60
CA GLY A 101 -17.59 -2.99 6.21
C GLY A 101 -17.15 -1.62 5.68
N TRP A 102 -16.39 -1.55 4.58
CA TRP A 102 -15.91 -0.29 4.01
C TRP A 102 -17.07 0.61 3.55
N SER A 103 -17.02 1.89 3.88
CA SER A 103 -18.10 2.85 3.61
C SER A 103 -18.50 2.87 2.14
N MET A 104 -19.79 2.74 1.87
CA MET A 104 -20.36 2.83 0.51
C MET A 104 -20.78 4.25 0.12
N ILE A 105 -20.82 5.17 1.10
CA ILE A 105 -21.38 6.51 0.93
C ILE A 105 -20.37 7.63 1.17
N GLY A 106 -19.16 7.30 1.66
CA GLY A 106 -18.09 8.25 1.90
C GLY A 106 -16.72 7.59 1.82
N GLY A 107 -15.67 8.37 2.06
CA GLY A 107 -14.30 7.88 2.07
C GLY A 107 -14.05 6.95 3.23
N ASP A 108 -13.12 6.00 3.08
CA ASP A 108 -12.79 5.04 4.13
C ASP A 108 -11.29 4.73 4.13
N LEU A 109 -10.61 5.13 5.19
CA LEU A 109 -9.17 4.95 5.35
C LEU A 109 -8.79 3.47 5.56
N ARG A 110 -9.75 2.58 5.88
CA ARG A 110 -9.46 1.14 6.02
C ARG A 110 -9.03 0.53 4.69
N VAL A 111 -9.51 1.07 3.57
CA VAL A 111 -9.13 0.58 2.23
C VAL A 111 -7.64 0.76 1.97
N PRO A 112 -7.07 1.98 1.98
CA PRO A 112 -5.63 2.18 1.80
C PRO A 112 -4.80 1.54 2.91
N HIS A 113 -5.29 1.52 4.15
CA HIS A 113 -4.60 0.85 5.25
C HIS A 113 -4.45 -0.66 4.98
N PHE A 114 -5.53 -1.34 4.63
CA PHE A 114 -5.54 -2.76 4.27
C PHE A 114 -4.59 -3.06 3.10
N VAL A 115 -4.72 -2.31 2.01
CA VAL A 115 -3.86 -2.47 0.82
C VAL A 115 -2.39 -2.25 1.20
N GLY A 116 -2.09 -1.21 1.98
CA GLY A 116 -0.75 -0.94 2.46
C GLY A 116 -0.19 -2.07 3.31
N LEU A 117 -0.93 -2.54 4.33
CA LEU A 117 -0.52 -3.64 5.20
C LEU A 117 -0.15 -4.91 4.41
N HIS A 118 -0.88 -5.20 3.34
CA HIS A 118 -0.63 -6.35 2.47
C HIS A 118 0.53 -6.17 1.47
N GLY A 119 1.17 -5.00 1.45
CA GLY A 119 2.27 -4.69 0.53
C GLY A 119 3.45 -5.65 0.64
N MET A 120 3.84 -6.04 1.86
CA MET A 120 4.89 -7.03 2.08
C MET A 120 4.59 -8.37 1.39
N GLN A 121 3.39 -8.89 1.59
CA GLN A 121 2.95 -10.16 1.03
C GLN A 121 2.97 -10.08 -0.50
N MET A 122 2.33 -9.06 -1.07
CA MET A 122 2.18 -8.94 -2.53
C MET A 122 3.52 -8.74 -3.24
N LEU A 123 4.38 -7.86 -2.72
CA LEU A 123 5.66 -7.54 -3.36
C LEU A 123 6.74 -8.60 -3.10
N ALA A 124 6.73 -9.27 -1.95
CA ALA A 124 7.57 -10.43 -1.72
C ALA A 124 7.17 -11.59 -2.64
N LEU A 125 5.88 -11.85 -2.82
CA LEU A 125 5.38 -12.86 -3.76
C LEU A 125 5.76 -12.52 -5.21
N LEU A 126 5.68 -11.26 -5.63
CA LEU A 126 6.14 -10.81 -6.94
C LEU A 126 7.64 -11.08 -7.14
N GLY A 127 8.47 -10.65 -6.18
CA GLY A 127 9.92 -10.88 -6.20
C GLY A 127 10.27 -12.38 -6.20
N TRP A 128 9.52 -13.18 -5.46
CA TRP A 128 9.66 -14.63 -5.42
C TRP A 128 9.28 -15.28 -6.75
N ALA A 129 8.14 -14.90 -7.35
CA ALA A 129 7.68 -15.41 -8.63
C ALA A 129 8.68 -15.11 -9.75
N LEU A 130 9.21 -13.88 -9.81
CA LEU A 130 10.25 -13.47 -10.75
C LEU A 130 11.63 -14.09 -10.46
N SER A 131 11.79 -14.77 -9.33
CA SER A 131 12.98 -15.53 -8.99
C SER A 131 12.91 -17.00 -9.41
N ARG A 132 11.74 -17.49 -9.83
CA ARG A 132 11.54 -18.88 -10.23
C ARG A 132 12.32 -19.21 -11.51
N PRO A 133 12.71 -20.49 -11.71
CA PRO A 133 13.46 -20.91 -12.90
C PRO A 133 12.78 -20.54 -14.23
N ALA A 134 11.44 -20.63 -14.29
CA ALA A 134 10.68 -20.25 -15.48
C ALA A 134 10.88 -18.77 -15.85
N ALA A 135 10.76 -17.85 -14.87
CA ALA A 135 11.01 -16.43 -15.07
C ALA A 135 12.48 -16.15 -15.44
N ARG A 136 13.43 -16.85 -14.80
CA ARG A 136 14.87 -16.74 -15.11
C ARG A 136 15.23 -17.15 -16.54
N ARG A 137 14.55 -18.17 -17.08
CA ARG A 137 14.72 -18.59 -18.48
C ARG A 137 14.11 -17.59 -19.45
N ARG A 138 12.99 -16.97 -19.06
CA ARG A 138 12.20 -16.09 -19.93
C ARG A 138 12.73 -14.65 -20.00
N TRP A 139 13.32 -14.14 -18.92
CA TRP A 139 13.69 -12.73 -18.75
C TRP A 139 15.05 -12.55 -18.07
N ARG A 140 15.80 -11.55 -18.54
CA ARG A 140 17.10 -11.17 -17.96
C ARG A 140 16.92 -10.64 -16.53
N GLU A 141 17.97 -10.66 -15.72
CA GLU A 141 17.92 -10.10 -14.36
C GLU A 141 17.52 -8.63 -14.35
N THR A 142 18.03 -7.81 -15.29
CA THR A 142 17.66 -6.40 -15.43
C THR A 142 16.17 -6.20 -15.66
N GLN A 143 15.57 -7.02 -16.54
CA GLN A 143 14.13 -6.99 -16.79
C GLN A 143 13.34 -7.39 -15.54
N ARG A 144 13.75 -8.46 -14.86
CA ARG A 144 13.08 -8.94 -13.64
C ARG A 144 13.16 -7.92 -12.51
N LEU A 145 14.30 -7.25 -12.34
CA LEU A 145 14.46 -6.14 -11.40
C LEU A 145 13.57 -4.95 -11.76
N ALA A 146 13.54 -4.55 -13.04
CA ALA A 146 12.66 -3.48 -13.50
C ALA A 146 11.18 -3.80 -13.30
N LEU A 147 10.76 -5.06 -13.48
CA LEU A 147 9.41 -5.53 -13.17
C LEU A 147 9.09 -5.45 -11.66
N VAL A 148 10.03 -5.83 -10.79
CA VAL A 148 9.84 -5.69 -9.33
C VAL A 148 9.71 -4.22 -8.93
N TRP A 149 10.56 -3.35 -9.46
CA TRP A 149 10.50 -1.91 -9.16
C TRP A 149 9.25 -1.25 -9.70
N SER A 150 8.89 -1.49 -10.96
CA SER A 150 7.65 -0.95 -11.55
C SER A 150 6.41 -1.46 -10.82
N GLY A 151 6.35 -2.76 -10.48
CA GLY A 151 5.28 -3.33 -9.67
C GLY A 151 5.21 -2.72 -8.27
N GLY A 152 6.35 -2.57 -7.59
CA GLY A 152 6.42 -1.98 -6.26
C GLY A 152 6.02 -0.51 -6.22
N LEU A 153 6.51 0.30 -7.17
CA LEU A 153 6.13 1.72 -7.29
C LEU A 153 4.66 1.87 -7.65
N THR A 154 4.13 1.03 -8.54
CA THR A 154 2.70 1.03 -8.90
C THR A 154 1.84 0.70 -7.69
N TYR A 155 2.21 -0.33 -6.92
CA TYR A 155 1.47 -0.74 -5.72
C TYR A 155 1.49 0.34 -4.64
N MET A 156 2.64 0.96 -4.40
CA MET A 156 2.76 2.10 -3.48
C MET A 156 1.91 3.28 -3.95
N ALA A 157 1.99 3.65 -5.24
CA ALA A 157 1.19 4.73 -5.81
C ALA A 157 -0.31 4.44 -5.73
N TRP A 158 -0.72 3.18 -5.94
CA TRP A 158 -2.11 2.76 -5.77
C TRP A 158 -2.60 2.96 -4.33
N MET A 159 -1.80 2.54 -3.34
CA MET A 159 -2.11 2.76 -1.92
C MET A 159 -2.21 4.25 -1.56
N LEU A 160 -1.30 5.09 -2.08
CA LEU A 160 -1.35 6.54 -1.87
C LEU A 160 -2.56 7.18 -2.56
N LEU A 161 -2.92 6.70 -3.76
CA LEU A 161 -4.10 7.17 -4.48
C LEU A 161 -5.40 6.78 -3.76
N LEU A 162 -5.46 5.59 -3.17
CA LEU A 162 -6.56 5.18 -2.30
C LEU A 162 -6.65 6.05 -1.04
N THR A 163 -5.50 6.42 -0.46
CA THR A 163 -5.46 7.37 0.68
C THR A 163 -6.01 8.71 0.28
N TRP A 164 -5.57 9.24 -0.85
CA TRP A 164 -6.07 10.50 -1.40
C TRP A 164 -7.57 10.44 -1.70
N GLN A 165 -8.08 9.36 -2.32
CA GLN A 165 -9.50 9.17 -2.57
C GLN A 165 -10.30 9.16 -1.26
N ALA A 166 -9.85 8.40 -0.26
CA ALA A 166 -10.51 8.33 1.04
C ALA A 166 -10.53 9.71 1.70
N LEU A 167 -9.42 10.45 1.69
CA LEU A 167 -9.34 11.81 2.25
C LEU A 167 -10.24 12.82 1.53
N ARG A 168 -10.60 12.58 0.26
CA ARG A 168 -11.63 13.35 -0.48
C ARG A 168 -13.07 13.00 -0.08
N GLY A 169 -13.26 12.06 0.85
CA GLY A 169 -14.58 11.58 1.24
C GLY A 169 -15.26 10.74 0.18
N GLN A 170 -14.51 10.14 -0.76
CA GLN A 170 -15.09 9.33 -1.83
C GLN A 170 -15.07 7.84 -1.51
N SER A 171 -16.23 7.20 -1.64
CA SER A 171 -16.33 5.76 -1.50
C SER A 171 -15.59 5.04 -2.62
N ILE A 172 -15.04 3.86 -2.29
CA ILE A 172 -14.39 2.96 -3.24
C ILE A 172 -15.37 2.42 -4.30
N VAL A 173 -16.67 2.36 -3.99
CA VAL A 173 -17.70 1.83 -4.91
C VAL A 173 -18.28 2.89 -5.85
N THR A 174 -18.19 4.17 -5.50
CA THR A 174 -18.68 5.28 -6.32
C THR A 174 -17.61 6.36 -6.52
N PRO A 175 -16.49 6.06 -7.18
CA PRO A 175 -15.46 7.06 -7.48
C PRO A 175 -15.97 8.08 -8.51
N ASP A 176 -15.53 9.34 -8.38
CA ASP A 176 -15.84 10.37 -9.37
C ASP A 176 -14.94 10.30 -10.62
N GLY A 177 -15.21 11.16 -11.60
CA GLY A 177 -14.43 11.23 -12.83
C GLY A 177 -12.95 11.57 -12.63
N GLN A 178 -12.62 12.41 -11.64
CA GLN A 178 -11.23 12.75 -11.32
C GLN A 178 -10.47 11.54 -10.76
N THR A 179 -11.11 10.76 -9.89
CA THR A 179 -10.54 9.54 -9.32
C THR A 179 -10.39 8.47 -10.39
N TRP A 180 -11.37 8.29 -11.27
CA TRP A 180 -11.24 7.39 -12.42
C TRP A 180 -10.11 7.79 -13.37
N PHE A 181 -9.96 9.09 -13.64
CA PHE A 181 -8.86 9.59 -14.46
C PHE A 181 -7.50 9.28 -13.81
N ALA A 182 -7.36 9.50 -12.50
CA ALA A 182 -6.15 9.17 -11.77
C ALA A 182 -5.83 7.67 -11.80
N TYR A 183 -6.84 6.79 -11.66
CA TYR A 183 -6.67 5.36 -11.86
C TYR A 183 -6.24 5.00 -13.28
N GLY A 184 -6.85 5.61 -14.28
CA GLY A 184 -6.47 5.43 -15.69
C GLY A 184 -5.01 5.81 -15.94
N LEU A 185 -4.56 6.95 -15.40
CA LEU A 185 -3.17 7.41 -15.53
C LEU A 185 -2.19 6.45 -14.85
N LEU A 186 -2.53 5.96 -13.65
CA LEU A 186 -1.71 4.97 -12.94
C LEU A 186 -1.61 3.66 -13.74
N LEU A 187 -2.71 3.15 -14.26
CA LEU A 187 -2.73 1.92 -15.06
C LEU A 187 -1.98 2.10 -16.39
N ALA A 188 -2.15 3.23 -17.07
CA ALA A 188 -1.46 3.53 -18.31
C ALA A 188 0.06 3.62 -18.10
N SER A 189 0.51 4.32 -17.06
CA SER A 189 1.93 4.43 -16.72
C SER A 189 2.54 3.08 -16.30
N ALA A 190 1.82 2.28 -15.51
CA ALA A 190 2.25 0.93 -15.13
C ALA A 190 2.34 -0.01 -16.34
N GLY A 191 1.35 0.05 -17.23
CA GLY A 191 1.33 -0.71 -18.49
C GLY A 191 2.48 -0.32 -19.42
N ALA A 192 2.73 0.98 -19.59
CA ALA A 192 3.84 1.49 -20.39
C ALA A 192 5.20 1.05 -19.81
N ALA A 193 5.41 1.19 -18.51
CA ALA A 193 6.64 0.75 -17.84
C ALA A 193 6.89 -0.76 -18.01
N THR A 194 5.83 -1.56 -17.91
CA THR A 194 5.87 -3.01 -18.14
C THR A 194 6.23 -3.32 -19.60
N LEU A 195 5.56 -2.68 -20.55
CA LEU A 195 5.79 -2.90 -21.98
C LEU A 195 7.22 -2.53 -22.38
N VAL A 196 7.71 -1.38 -21.93
CA VAL A 196 9.10 -0.95 -22.17
C VAL A 196 10.08 -1.96 -21.58
N THR A 197 9.82 -2.49 -20.38
CA THR A 197 10.68 -3.52 -19.77
C THR A 197 10.69 -4.82 -20.57
N LEU A 198 9.56 -5.23 -21.14
CA LEU A 198 9.44 -6.47 -21.91
C LEU A 198 10.01 -6.35 -23.33
N VAL A 199 9.90 -5.17 -23.96
CA VAL A 199 10.29 -4.95 -25.37
C VAL A 199 11.68 -4.31 -25.51
N GLY A 200 12.06 -3.42 -24.60
CA GLY A 200 13.28 -2.60 -24.71
C GLY A 200 14.60 -3.34 -24.52
N PHE A 201 14.58 -4.59 -24.02
CA PHE A 201 15.78 -5.41 -23.81
C PHE A 201 15.92 -6.56 -24.82
N ARG A 202 15.48 -6.36 -26.08
CA ARG A 202 15.72 -7.33 -27.15
C ARG A 202 17.23 -7.44 -27.44
N PRO A 203 17.77 -8.65 -27.71
CA PRO A 203 19.18 -8.79 -28.10
C PRO A 203 19.44 -8.04 -29.40
N THR A 204 20.52 -7.25 -29.46
CA THR A 204 21.17 -6.92 -30.73
C THR A 204 21.61 -8.23 -31.37
N PRO A 205 21.29 -8.50 -32.65
CA PRO A 205 21.84 -9.65 -33.35
C PRO A 205 23.37 -9.54 -33.31
N SER A 206 24.06 -10.57 -32.81
CA SER A 206 25.51 -10.63 -32.96
C SER A 206 25.80 -10.72 -34.45
N LEU A 207 26.41 -9.69 -35.03
CA LEU A 207 27.04 -9.81 -36.34
C LEU A 207 28.07 -10.92 -36.20
N ALA A 208 27.75 -12.09 -36.74
CA ALA A 208 28.71 -13.18 -36.83
C ALA A 208 29.84 -12.67 -37.71
N THR A 209 30.98 -12.35 -37.09
CA THR A 209 32.22 -12.11 -37.81
C THR A 209 32.60 -13.43 -38.46
N THR A 210 32.24 -13.59 -39.73
CA THR A 210 32.82 -14.60 -40.61
C THR A 210 34.31 -14.29 -40.71
N HIS A 211 35.13 -14.99 -39.92
CA HIS A 211 36.54 -15.12 -40.23
C HIS A 211 36.61 -15.91 -41.54
N GLY A 212 37.02 -15.22 -42.61
CA GLY A 212 37.48 -15.86 -43.83
C GLY A 212 38.92 -16.32 -43.62
N ASP A 213 39.14 -17.60 -43.92
CA ASP A 213 40.44 -18.25 -44.06
C ASP A 213 41.23 -17.70 -45.26
#